data_AF-A0AAD1JYU7-F1
#
_entry.id   AF-A0AAD1JYU7-F1
#
_cell.length_a   1.000
_cell.length_b   1.000
_cell.length_c   1.000
_cell.angle_alpha   90.00
_cell.angle_beta   90.00
_cell.angle_gamma   90.00
#
_symmetry.space_group_name_H-M   'P 1'
#
loop_
_entity.id
_entity.type
_entity.pdbx_description
1 polymer ?
#
loop_
_entity_poly.entity_id
_entity_poly.type
_entity_poly.pdbx_seq_one_letter_code
_entity_poly.pdbx_strand_id
1 'polypeptide(L)'
;MTTVKIVQDYQIKLLKIIFKEIDSLMTKKEKADINAQKLAENGNTVRTSAYWKSVGNAEFYIKEIYQKLSALAEIDRLFHWSSRLHQEQLQFVSKYPNVMEKYRQAN
;
A
#
# COMPACT_ATOMS: atom_id res chain seq x y z
N MET A 1 11.74 -27.35 14.92
CA MET A 1 11.64 -25.97 14.39
C MET A 1 10.32 -25.39 14.87
N THR A 2 10.31 -24.28 15.62
CA THR A 2 9.09 -23.69 16.16
C THR A 2 8.49 -22.70 15.16
N THR A 3 7.15 -22.58 15.12
CA THR A 3 6.44 -21.64 14.23
C THR A 3 6.97 -20.22 14.34
N VAL A 4 7.34 -19.78 15.55
CA VAL A 4 7.92 -18.45 15.83
C VAL A 4 9.21 -18.21 15.04
N LYS A 5 10.13 -19.18 15.01
CA LYS A 5 11.39 -19.05 14.24
C LYS A 5 11.12 -18.91 12.75
N ILE A 6 10.17 -19.69 12.23
CA ILE A 6 9.78 -19.60 10.81
C ILE A 6 9.23 -18.20 10.52
N VAL A 7 8.27 -17.69 11.29
CA VAL A 7 7.71 -16.35 11.02
C VAL A 7 8.80 -15.27 11.12
N GLN A 8 9.73 -15.41 12.07
CA GLN A 8 10.84 -14.47 12.23
C GLN A 8 11.79 -14.48 11.03
N ASP A 9 12.10 -15.65 10.46
CA ASP A 9 12.96 -15.82 9.28
C ASP A 9 12.30 -15.30 7.98
N TYR A 10 10.96 -15.35 7.90
CA TYR A 10 10.20 -14.92 6.72
C TYR A 10 9.67 -13.48 6.80
N GLN A 11 9.71 -12.83 7.98
CA GLN A 11 9.15 -11.48 8.17
C GLN A 11 9.67 -10.47 7.14
N ILE A 12 10.96 -10.50 6.82
CA ILE A 12 11.58 -9.55 5.90
C ILE A 12 11.08 -9.78 4.47
N LYS A 13 10.86 -11.04 4.07
CA LYS A 13 10.30 -11.38 2.76
C LYS A 13 8.86 -10.90 2.66
N LEU A 14 8.06 -11.09 3.72
CA LEU A 14 6.69 -10.60 3.80
C LEU A 14 6.63 -9.07 3.72
N LEU A 15 7.48 -8.36 4.45
CA LEU A 15 7.57 -6.90 4.38
C LEU A 15 7.88 -6.44 2.94
N LYS A 16 8.88 -7.04 2.27
CA LYS A 16 9.21 -6.71 0.87
C LYS A 16 8.03 -6.88 -0.08
N ILE A 17 7.25 -7.95 0.09
CA ILE A 17 6.05 -8.21 -0.73
C ILE A 17 5.00 -7.14 -0.47
N ILE A 18 4.67 -6.90 0.81
CA ILE A 18 3.61 -5.95 1.18
C ILE A 18 3.94 -4.53 0.73
N PHE A 19 5.19 -4.08 0.91
CA PHE A 19 5.64 -2.76 0.45
C PHE A 19 5.47 -2.59 -1.07
N LYS A 20 5.92 -3.59 -1.84
CA LYS A 20 5.79 -3.57 -3.31
C LYS A 20 4.32 -3.54 -3.75
N GLU A 21 3.45 -4.28 -3.06
CA GLU A 21 2.03 -4.29 -3.35
C GLU A 21 1.35 -2.95 -3.03
N ILE A 22 1.66 -2.33 -1.89
CA ILE A 22 1.13 -1.01 -1.55
C ILE A 22 1.57 0.03 -2.58
N ASP A 23 2.85 0.07 -2.95
CA ASP A 23 3.37 0.98 -3.97
C ASP A 23 2.66 0.83 -5.33
N SER A 24 2.45 -0.42 -5.75
CA SER A 24 1.69 -0.74 -6.95
C SER A 24 0.23 -0.25 -6.86
N LEU A 25 -0.41 -0.45 -5.71
CA LEU A 25 -1.79 0.01 -5.48
C LEU A 25 -1.89 1.54 -5.44
N MET A 26 -0.93 2.23 -4.84
CA MET A 26 -0.87 3.69 -4.84
C MET A 26 -0.80 4.23 -6.26
N THR A 27 0.07 3.65 -7.10
CA THR A 27 0.15 4.00 -8.53
C THR A 27 -1.15 3.72 -9.29
N LYS A 28 -1.82 2.59 -9.01
CA LYS A 28 -3.10 2.25 -9.64
C LYS A 28 -4.22 3.19 -9.20
N LYS A 29 -4.25 3.57 -7.93
CA LYS A 29 -5.20 4.54 -7.37
C LYS A 29 -5.04 5.91 -8.01
N GLU A 30 -3.81 6.41 -8.10
CA GLU A 30 -3.51 7.68 -8.77
C GLU A 30 -3.99 7.69 -10.23
N LYS A 31 -3.72 6.62 -10.98
CA LYS A 31 -4.23 6.48 -12.36
C LYS A 31 -5.75 6.46 -12.42
N ALA A 32 -6.41 5.80 -11.48
CA ALA A 32 -7.87 5.76 -11.40
C ALA A 32 -8.46 7.15 -11.11
N ASP A 33 -7.84 7.91 -10.19
CA ASP A 33 -8.24 9.29 -9.89
C ASP A 33 -8.07 10.20 -11.10
N ILE A 34 -6.91 10.15 -11.78
CA ILE A 34 -6.64 10.97 -12.98
C ILE A 34 -7.69 10.68 -14.06
N ASN A 35 -8.05 9.41 -14.25
CA ASN A 35 -9.09 9.04 -15.23
C ASN A 35 -10.47 9.53 -14.82
N ALA A 36 -10.82 9.42 -13.54
CA ALA A 36 -12.09 9.95 -13.02
C ALA A 36 -12.16 11.48 -13.18
N GLN A 37 -11.07 12.19 -12.89
CA GLN A 37 -10.97 13.64 -13.05
C GLN A 37 -11.13 14.06 -14.52
N LYS A 38 -10.39 13.43 -15.44
CA LYS A 38 -10.53 13.69 -16.89
C LYS A 38 -11.96 13.47 -17.40
N LEU A 39 -12.63 12.44 -16.90
CA LEU A 39 -14.03 12.15 -17.24
C LEU A 39 -15.02 13.06 -16.50
N ALA A 40 -14.59 13.79 -15.47
CA ALA A 40 -15.42 14.75 -14.75
C ALA A 40 -15.44 16.14 -15.38
N GLU A 41 -14.40 16.50 -16.16
CA GLU A 41 -14.29 17.80 -16.84
C GLU A 41 -15.43 18.07 -17.84
N ASN A 42 -16.09 17.02 -18.34
CA ASN A 42 -17.26 17.13 -19.20
C ASN A 42 -18.50 16.56 -18.49
N GLY A 43 -19.54 17.39 -18.34
CA GLY A 43 -20.79 17.04 -17.63
C GLY A 43 -21.56 15.85 -18.25
N ASN A 44 -21.28 15.48 -19.50
CA ASN A 44 -21.85 14.28 -20.11
C ASN A 44 -21.07 13.01 -19.73
N THR A 45 -19.77 13.10 -19.51
CA THR A 45 -18.91 11.93 -19.24
C THR A 45 -19.00 11.43 -17.80
N VAL A 46 -19.43 12.25 -16.84
CA VAL A 46 -19.71 11.81 -15.45
C VAL A 46 -20.86 10.79 -15.36
N ARG A 47 -21.74 10.74 -16.37
CA ARG A 47 -22.85 9.77 -16.43
C ARG A 47 -22.45 8.44 -17.05
N THR A 48 -21.21 8.31 -17.53
CA THR A 48 -20.75 7.11 -18.21
C THR A 48 -20.29 6.03 -17.24
N SER A 49 -20.44 4.77 -17.65
CA SER A 49 -19.91 3.63 -16.90
C SER A 49 -18.40 3.71 -16.68
N ALA A 50 -17.66 4.32 -17.61
CA ALA A 50 -16.22 4.53 -17.52
C ALA A 50 -15.81 5.43 -16.34
N TYR A 51 -16.59 6.49 -16.08
CA TYR A 51 -16.36 7.37 -14.93
C TYR A 51 -16.55 6.60 -13.62
N TRP A 52 -17.72 5.96 -13.45
CA TRP A 52 -18.05 5.21 -12.24
C TRP A 52 -17.11 4.02 -12.00
N LYS A 53 -16.62 3.38 -13.07
CA LYS A 53 -15.59 2.35 -12.97
C LYS A 53 -14.27 2.91 -12.44
N SER A 54 -13.86 4.10 -12.88
CA SER A 54 -12.64 4.75 -12.38
C SER A 54 -12.76 5.13 -10.91
N VAL A 55 -13.91 5.70 -10.51
CA VAL A 55 -14.21 6.02 -9.10
C VAL A 55 -14.21 4.75 -8.24
N GLY A 56 -14.94 3.71 -8.64
CA GLY A 56 -15.00 2.45 -7.89
C GLY A 56 -13.64 1.74 -7.81
N ASN A 57 -12.81 1.83 -8.85
CA ASN A 57 -11.44 1.31 -8.79
C ASN A 57 -10.57 2.09 -7.78
N ALA A 58 -10.67 3.41 -7.74
CA ALA A 58 -9.92 4.22 -6.77
C ALA A 58 -10.33 3.87 -5.33
N GLU A 59 -11.64 3.71 -5.07
CA GLU A 59 -12.19 3.26 -3.79
C GLU A 59 -11.74 1.83 -3.42
N PHE A 60 -11.70 0.93 -4.39
CA PHE A 60 -11.20 -0.41 -4.18
C PHE A 60 -9.71 -0.41 -3.80
N TYR A 61 -8.87 0.31 -4.56
CA TYR A 61 -7.43 0.36 -4.29
C TYR A 61 -7.10 1.03 -2.96
N ILE A 62 -7.81 2.08 -2.54
CA ILE A 62 -7.58 2.70 -1.24
C ILE A 62 -7.92 1.74 -0.08
N LYS A 63 -8.99 0.94 -0.22
CA LYS A 63 -9.34 -0.09 0.77
C LYS A 63 -8.23 -1.14 0.89
N GLU A 64 -7.73 -1.66 -0.24
CA GLU A 64 -6.63 -2.62 -0.26
C GLU A 64 -5.34 -2.05 0.34
N ILE A 65 -5.03 -0.77 0.09
CA ILE A 65 -3.89 -0.08 0.70
C ILE A 65 -4.01 -0.11 2.23
N TYR A 66 -5.15 0.31 2.79
CA TYR A 66 -5.33 0.35 4.24
C TYR A 66 -5.29 -1.03 4.90
N GLN A 67 -5.83 -2.06 4.25
CA GLN A 67 -5.70 -3.44 4.74
C GLN A 67 -4.24 -3.89 4.82
N LYS A 68 -3.44 -3.57 3.81
CA LYS A 68 -2.01 -3.90 3.79
C LYS A 68 -1.20 -3.05 4.78
N LEU A 69 -1.56 -1.79 5.00
CA LEU A 69 -0.98 -0.96 6.05
C LEU A 69 -1.26 -1.51 7.45
N SER A 70 -2.47 -2.03 7.69
CA SER A 70 -2.80 -2.73 8.94
C SER A 70 -1.96 -4.00 9.11
N ALA A 71 -1.72 -4.77 8.03
CA ALA A 71 -0.80 -5.90 8.08
C ALA A 71 0.64 -5.48 8.40
N LEU A 72 1.14 -4.36 7.86
CA LEU A 72 2.44 -3.80 8.24
C LEU A 72 2.50 -3.43 9.72
N ALA A 73 1.44 -2.81 10.24
CA ALA A 73 1.36 -2.41 11.65
C ALA A 73 1.36 -3.63 12.58
N GLU A 74 0.67 -4.70 12.22
CA GLU A 74 0.68 -5.95 13.00
C GLU A 74 2.06 -6.62 12.98
N ILE A 75 2.75 -6.63 11.83
CA ILE A 75 4.15 -7.09 11.76
C ILE A 75 5.06 -6.20 12.62
N ASP A 76 4.80 -4.89 12.66
CA ASP A 76 5.58 -3.95 13.47
C ASP A 76 5.32 -4.13 14.97
N ARG A 77 4.08 -4.41 15.36
CA ARG A 77 3.72 -4.75 16.74
C ARG A 77 4.43 -6.01 17.22
N LEU A 78 4.56 -7.01 16.35
CA LEU A 78 5.17 -8.31 16.69
C LEU A 78 6.70 -8.30 16.61
N PHE A 79 7.28 -7.56 15.68
CA PHE A 79 8.70 -7.64 15.37
C PHE A 79 9.45 -6.30 15.41
N HIS A 80 8.77 -5.17 15.60
CA HIS A 80 9.38 -3.85 15.70
C HIS A 80 10.35 -3.58 14.53
N TRP A 81 9.87 -3.76 13.30
CA TRP A 81 10.72 -3.56 12.12
C TRP A 81 10.95 -2.07 11.84
N SER A 82 9.98 -1.20 12.15
CA SER A 82 10.06 0.24 11.89
C SER A 82 11.12 0.96 12.74
N SER A 83 11.45 0.43 13.93
CA SER A 83 12.56 0.94 14.76
C SER A 83 13.93 0.45 14.31
N ARG A 84 13.98 -0.57 13.44
CA ARG A 84 15.20 -1.26 13.00
C ARG A 84 15.58 -0.93 11.56
N LEU A 85 15.06 0.17 10.99
CA LEU A 85 15.32 0.57 9.59
C LEU A 85 16.81 0.78 9.23
N HIS A 86 17.68 0.95 10.23
CA HIS A 86 19.13 1.00 10.03
C HIS A 86 19.73 -0.35 9.58
N GLN A 87 19.05 -1.47 9.83
CA GLN A 87 19.54 -2.81 9.45
C GLN A 87 19.58 -2.99 7.93
N GLU A 88 20.65 -3.60 7.41
CA GLU A 88 20.88 -3.84 5.98
C GLU A 88 19.67 -4.51 5.29
N GLN A 89 19.10 -5.53 5.94
CA GLN A 89 17.96 -6.28 5.42
C GLN A 89 16.68 -5.44 5.24
N LEU A 90 16.58 -4.28 5.91
CA LEU A 90 15.46 -3.33 5.84
C LEU A 90 15.76 -2.10 4.98
N GLN A 91 16.96 -1.98 4.41
CA GLN A 91 17.33 -0.84 3.54
C GLN A 91 16.43 -0.71 2.31
N PHE A 92 15.76 -1.79 1.88
CA PHE A 92 14.79 -1.75 0.77
C PHE A 92 13.62 -0.78 1.04
N VAL A 93 13.29 -0.51 2.30
CA VAL A 93 12.20 0.41 2.69
C VAL A 93 12.43 1.81 2.12
N SER A 94 13.69 2.24 2.04
CA SER A 94 14.06 3.55 1.44
C SER A 94 13.64 3.72 -0.02
N LYS A 95 13.42 2.61 -0.75
CA LYS A 95 12.94 2.63 -2.15
C LYS A 95 11.45 2.98 -2.26
N TYR A 96 10.73 2.98 -1.14
CA TYR A 96 9.27 3.18 -1.08
C TYR A 96 8.90 4.33 -0.13
N PRO A 97 9.37 5.57 -0.38
CA PRO A 97 9.15 6.70 0.52
C PRO A 97 7.66 7.01 0.72
N ASN A 98 6.86 6.93 -0.35
CA ASN A 98 5.42 7.19 -0.30
C ASN A 98 4.67 6.16 0.56
N VAL A 99 5.10 4.90 0.54
CA VAL A 99 4.55 3.85 1.39
C VAL A 99 4.85 4.14 2.85
N MET A 100 6.08 4.55 3.16
CA MET A 100 6.49 4.91 4.52
C MET A 100 5.78 6.14 5.06
N GLU A 101 5.61 7.16 4.23
CA GLU A 101 4.84 8.35 4.59
C GLU A 101 3.39 7.96 4.91
N LYS A 102 2.75 7.18 4.04
CA LYS A 102 1.37 6.71 4.24
C LYS A 102 1.24 5.85 5.50
N TYR A 103 2.21 4.99 5.78
CA TYR A 103 2.25 4.17 6.99
C TYR A 103 2.25 5.00 8.27
N ARG A 104 3.10 6.04 8.34
CA ARG A 104 3.20 6.96 9.50
C ARG A 104 1.99 7.87 9.67
N GLN A 105 1.24 8.12 8.61
CA GLN A 105 -0.01 8.88 8.70
C GLN A 105 -1.16 8.01 9.23
N ALA A 106 -1.11 6.70 8.99
CA ALA A 106 -2.17 5.77 9.35
C ALA A 106 -1.97 5.10 10.72
N ASN A 107 -0.76 5.11 11.27
CA ASN A 107 -0.37 4.46 12.53
C ASN A 107 0.66 5.33 13.27
#